data_AF-A0A815BHU8-F1
#
_entry.id   AF-A0A815BHU8-F1
#
_cell.length_a   1.000
_cell.length_b   1.000
_cell.length_c   1.000
_cell.angle_alpha   90.00
_cell.angle_beta   90.00
_cell.angle_gamma   90.00
#
_symmetry.space_group_name_H-M   'P 1'
#
loop_
_entity.id
_entity.type
_entity.pdbx_description
1 polymer ?
#
loop_
_entity_poly.entity_id
_entity_poly.type
_entity_poly.pdbx_seq_one_letter_code
_entity_poly.pdbx_strand_id
1 'polypeptide(L)'
;MKFALYGIMSAFILKNVIVIASLFPKVFRTGSSYIEILALILTYVYVLDWYPWQSAILFRCPIQYQLGAMGILLAYINLLFYVRTAPILGLGVYIVMLQVITMKFLRFLPILLIIICGFGFTYWMLLQYQDVYGSPGEALLRTSLMAFDLGYESRLYDTQNGGVGYYKLVYFIFILAALALSIFIINLLIESLDPNIIE
;
A
#
# COMPACT_ATOMS: atom_id res chain seq x y z
N MET A 1 4.17 30.20 17.30
CA MET A 1 3.71 28.80 17.17
C MET A 1 4.51 28.01 16.13
N LYS A 2 4.68 28.49 14.89
CA LYS A 2 5.46 27.79 13.84
C LYS A 2 6.91 27.46 14.23
N PHE A 3 7.65 28.43 14.79
CA PHE A 3 9.03 28.20 15.26
C PHE A 3 9.14 27.13 16.36
N ALA A 4 8.16 27.06 17.27
CA ALA A 4 8.11 26.01 18.28
C ALA A 4 7.87 24.62 17.64
N LEU A 5 7.02 24.55 16.61
CA LEU A 5 6.72 23.30 15.91
C LEU A 5 7.93 22.81 15.10
N TYR A 6 8.67 23.70 14.44
CA TYR A 6 9.94 23.38 13.78
C TYR A 6 11.01 22.90 14.78
N GLY A 7 11.10 23.55 15.94
CA GLY A 7 12.00 23.15 17.03
C GLY A 7 11.68 21.75 17.56
N ILE A 8 10.40 21.44 17.78
CA ILE A 8 9.97 20.12 18.23
C ILE A 8 10.30 19.07 17.16
N MET A 9 9.93 19.29 15.89
CA MET A 9 10.17 18.30 14.83
C MET A 9 11.66 18.03 14.59
N SER A 10 12.50 19.07 14.60
CA SER A 10 13.95 18.90 14.46
C SER A 10 14.56 18.14 15.65
N ALA A 11 14.11 18.39 16.88
CA ALA A 11 14.53 17.64 18.05
C ALA A 11 14.13 16.16 17.97
N PHE A 12 12.91 15.85 17.49
CA PHE A 12 12.44 14.48 17.30
C PHE A 12 13.24 13.74 16.22
N ILE A 13 13.54 14.40 15.10
CA ILE A 13 14.40 13.83 14.05
C ILE A 13 15.80 13.53 14.62
N LEU A 14 16.40 14.49 15.33
CA LEU A 14 17.73 14.34 15.91
C LEU A 14 17.78 13.19 16.93
N LYS A 15 16.77 13.10 17.82
CA LYS A 15 16.63 11.98 18.76
C LYS A 15 16.58 10.64 18.02
N ASN A 16 15.78 10.52 16.95
CA ASN A 16 15.67 9.27 16.21
C ASN A 16 16.96 8.92 15.43
N VAL A 17 17.68 9.92 14.89
CA VAL A 17 19.00 9.70 14.28
C VAL A 17 20.02 9.21 15.30
N ILE A 18 20.05 9.79 16.50
CA ILE A 18 20.94 9.36 17.61
C ILE A 18 20.62 7.93 18.05
N VAL A 19 19.33 7.57 18.15
CA VAL A 19 18.90 6.20 18.50
C VAL A 19 19.40 5.18 17.47
N ILE A 20 19.32 5.50 16.17
CA ILE A 20 19.83 4.62 15.13
C ILE A 20 21.36 4.49 15.21
N ALA A 21 22.06 5.62 15.36
CA ALA A 21 23.53 5.62 15.43
C ALA A 21 24.07 4.87 16.66
N SER A 22 23.41 4.98 17.81
CA SER A 22 23.83 4.33 19.07
C SER A 22 23.49 2.84 19.17
N LEU A 23 22.50 2.35 18.42
CA LEU A 23 22.05 0.96 18.44
C LEU A 23 22.44 0.16 17.18
N PHE A 24 23.41 0.66 16.40
CA PHE A 24 24.07 -0.06 15.32
C PHE A 24 24.81 -1.27 15.94
N PRO A 25 24.37 -2.55 15.82
CA PRO A 25 23.78 -3.25 14.67
C PRO A 25 22.40 -3.90 14.93
N LYS A 26 21.78 -3.69 16.09
CA LYS A 26 20.48 -4.30 16.46
C LYS A 26 19.28 -3.62 15.79
N VAL A 27 19.41 -2.34 15.45
CA VAL A 27 18.34 -1.55 14.80
C VAL A 27 18.02 -2.00 13.37
N PHE A 28 19.00 -2.52 12.63
CA PHE A 28 18.76 -3.01 11.26
C PHE A 28 17.69 -4.12 11.22
N ARG A 29 17.51 -4.84 12.33
CA ARG A 29 16.49 -5.89 12.46
C ARG A 29 15.09 -5.37 12.78
N THR A 30 14.96 -4.10 13.20
CA THR A 30 13.67 -3.51 13.62
C THR A 30 13.24 -2.44 12.62
N GLY A 31 12.47 -2.84 11.61
CA GLY A 31 11.98 -1.95 10.55
C GLY A 31 11.17 -0.71 11.00
N SER A 32 10.67 -0.72 12.24
CA SER A 32 9.87 0.38 12.82
C SER A 32 10.60 1.72 12.84
N SER A 33 11.91 1.74 13.10
CA SER A 33 12.67 3.00 13.20
C SER A 33 12.81 3.71 11.85
N TYR A 34 12.83 2.97 10.75
CA TYR A 34 12.88 3.55 9.39
C TYR A 34 11.54 4.19 9.02
N ILE A 35 10.42 3.54 9.36
CA ILE A 35 9.06 4.06 9.12
C ILE A 35 8.83 5.34 9.93
N GLU A 36 9.35 5.41 11.15
CA GLU A 36 9.26 6.61 12.00
C GLU A 36 10.02 7.81 11.41
N ILE A 37 11.27 7.61 11.00
CA ILE A 37 12.05 8.69 10.38
C ILE A 37 11.42 9.14 9.07
N LEU A 38 10.96 8.21 8.24
CA LEU A 38 10.33 8.54 6.97
C LEU A 38 9.05 9.36 7.20
N ALA A 39 8.21 8.98 8.17
CA ALA A 39 7.04 9.76 8.56
C ALA A 39 7.42 11.18 9.01
N LEU A 40 8.41 11.31 9.90
CA LEU A 40 8.87 12.60 10.42
C LEU A 40 9.42 13.51 9.32
N ILE A 41 10.20 12.98 8.38
CA ILE A 41 10.73 13.74 7.24
C ILE A 41 9.58 14.23 6.35
N LEU A 42 8.62 13.36 6.00
CA LEU A 42 7.48 13.75 5.16
C LEU A 42 6.61 14.81 5.82
N THR A 43 6.33 14.67 7.12
CA THR A 43 5.57 15.68 7.87
C THR A 43 6.38 16.98 8.01
N TYR A 44 7.70 16.91 8.18
CA TYR A 44 8.54 18.10 8.23
C TYR A 44 8.52 18.86 6.90
N VAL A 45 8.64 18.16 5.77
CA VAL A 45 8.54 18.75 4.43
C VAL A 45 7.15 19.34 4.19
N TYR A 46 6.09 18.70 4.68
CA TYR A 46 4.74 19.26 4.60
C TYR A 46 4.62 20.57 5.36
N VAL A 47 5.17 20.67 6.57
CA VAL A 47 5.06 21.86 7.43
C VAL A 47 5.90 23.02 6.93
N LEU A 48 7.03 22.75 6.27
CA LEU A 48 7.97 23.77 5.79
C LEU A 48 7.32 24.70 4.75
N ASP A 49 7.32 25.99 5.04
CA ASP A 49 6.87 27.03 4.10
C ASP A 49 7.96 27.21 3.04
N TRP A 50 7.73 26.72 1.82
CA TRP A 50 8.65 26.86 0.68
C TRP A 50 8.64 28.28 0.11
N TYR A 51 7.51 28.98 0.21
CA TYR A 51 7.33 30.29 -0.36
C TYR A 51 6.68 31.27 0.63
N PRO A 52 7.00 32.57 0.55
CA PRO A 52 6.49 33.58 1.48
C PRO A 52 4.97 33.81 1.38
N TRP A 53 4.33 33.46 0.25
CA TRP A 53 2.87 33.56 0.11
C TRP A 53 2.12 32.44 0.84
N GLN A 54 2.78 31.32 1.14
CA GLN A 54 2.16 30.19 1.84
C GLN A 54 1.82 30.53 3.29
N SER A 55 2.57 31.43 3.93
CA SER A 55 2.24 31.90 5.28
C SER A 55 0.98 32.75 5.34
N ALA A 56 0.59 33.38 4.24
CA ALA A 56 -0.54 34.30 4.17
C ALA A 56 -1.85 33.61 3.76
N ILE A 57 -1.78 32.59 2.88
CA ILE A 57 -2.97 32.05 2.20
C ILE A 57 -3.36 30.64 2.69
N LEU A 58 -2.58 30.01 3.57
CA LEU A 58 -2.81 28.66 4.14
C LEU A 58 -2.82 27.51 3.11
N PHE A 59 -2.85 27.83 1.81
CA PHE A 59 -2.72 26.89 0.70
C PHE A 59 -1.26 26.46 0.51
N ARG A 60 -1.06 25.14 0.41
CA ARG A 60 0.23 24.50 0.15
C ARG A 60 0.35 24.01 -1.30
N CYS A 61 1.57 23.73 -1.75
CA CYS A 61 1.80 23.20 -3.09
C CYS A 61 1.21 21.78 -3.24
N PRO A 62 0.78 21.35 -4.45
CA PRO A 62 0.22 20.02 -4.68
C PRO A 62 1.15 18.88 -4.21
N ILE A 63 2.45 19.02 -4.46
CA ILE A 63 3.45 18.05 -4.00
C ILE A 63 3.55 17.99 -2.47
N GLN A 64 3.42 19.13 -1.79
CA GLN A 64 3.41 19.16 -0.32
C GLN A 64 2.20 18.42 0.22
N TYR A 65 1.01 18.59 -0.38
CA TYR A 65 -0.18 17.83 0.02
C TYR A 65 -0.02 16.31 -0.16
N GLN A 66 0.57 15.87 -1.28
CA GLN A 66 0.84 14.44 -1.50
C GLN A 66 1.79 13.87 -0.44
N LEU A 67 2.90 14.57 -0.15
CA LEU A 67 3.87 14.15 0.85
C LEU A 67 3.30 14.19 2.27
N GLY A 68 2.49 15.22 2.59
CA GLY A 68 1.81 15.35 3.88
C GLY A 68 0.78 14.24 4.12
N ALA A 69 -0.02 13.90 3.11
CA ALA A 69 -0.96 12.79 3.19
C ALA A 69 -0.26 11.46 3.45
N MET A 70 0.85 11.21 2.74
CA MET A 70 1.66 10.01 2.96
C MET A 70 2.28 10.01 4.36
N GLY A 71 2.83 11.15 4.81
CA GLY A 71 3.41 11.30 6.15
C GLY A 71 2.41 11.03 7.27
N ILE A 72 1.16 11.49 7.14
CA ILE A 72 0.10 11.21 8.11
C ILE A 72 -0.23 9.71 8.13
N LEU A 73 -0.39 9.08 6.97
CA LEU A 73 -0.65 7.63 6.88
C LEU A 73 0.45 6.82 7.57
N LEU A 74 1.72 7.15 7.29
CA LEU A 74 2.87 6.51 7.94
C LEU A 74 2.91 6.77 9.45
N ALA A 75 2.48 7.94 9.92
CA ALA A 75 2.37 8.24 11.34
C ALA A 75 1.34 7.33 12.05
N TYR A 76 0.20 7.06 11.42
CA TYR A 76 -0.78 6.10 11.95
C TYR A 76 -0.25 4.65 11.94
N ILE A 77 0.53 4.26 10.92
CA ILE A 77 1.21 2.96 10.91
C ILE A 77 2.22 2.87 12.08
N ASN A 78 2.99 3.94 12.32
CA ASN A 78 3.90 4.00 13.48
C ASN A 78 3.17 3.93 14.81
N LEU A 79 1.98 4.52 14.90
CA LEU A 79 1.14 4.40 16.09
C LEU A 79 0.80 2.93 16.39
N LEU A 80 0.53 2.10 15.38
CA LEU A 80 0.31 0.66 15.60
C LEU A 80 1.55 -0.02 16.20
N PHE A 81 2.76 0.33 15.77
CA PHE A 81 3.99 -0.19 16.37
C PHE A 81 4.17 0.25 17.82
N TYR A 82 3.79 1.48 18.17
CA TYR A 82 3.81 1.95 19.54
C TYR A 82 2.82 1.20 20.43
N VAL A 83 1.61 0.93 19.94
CA VAL A 83 0.59 0.15 20.67
C VAL A 83 1.05 -1.30 20.87
N ARG A 84 1.84 -1.88 19.96
CA ARG A 84 2.46 -3.20 20.14
C ARG A 84 3.37 -3.25 21.38
N THR A 85 4.18 -2.21 21.60
CA THR A 85 5.10 -2.13 22.74
C THR A 85 4.43 -1.70 24.05
N ALA A 86 3.28 -1.05 23.96
CA ALA A 86 2.55 -0.60 25.15
C ALA A 86 1.83 -1.79 25.81
N PRO A 87 2.08 -2.09 27.10
CA PRO A 87 1.40 -3.17 27.83
C PRO A 87 -0.03 -2.75 28.25
N ILE A 88 -0.75 -2.07 27.37
CA ILE A 88 -2.10 -1.56 27.64
C ILE A 88 -3.09 -2.60 27.13
N LEU A 89 -3.77 -3.28 28.06
CA LEU A 89 -4.97 -4.09 27.80
C LEU A 89 -4.82 -5.28 26.81
N GLY A 90 -3.63 -5.86 26.64
CA GLY A 90 -3.43 -7.04 25.78
C GLY A 90 -3.63 -6.80 24.27
N LEU A 91 -3.84 -5.55 23.85
CA LEU A 91 -3.99 -5.15 22.44
C LEU A 91 -2.75 -5.46 21.59
N GLY A 92 -1.57 -5.52 22.22
CA GLY A 92 -0.31 -5.84 21.57
C GLY A 92 -0.30 -7.20 20.87
N VAL A 93 -1.05 -8.19 21.38
CA VAL A 93 -1.13 -9.53 20.77
C VAL A 93 -1.78 -9.47 19.38
N TYR A 94 -2.88 -8.72 19.25
CA TYR A 94 -3.56 -8.56 17.97
C TYR A 94 -2.68 -7.89 16.91
N ILE A 95 -1.87 -6.91 17.30
CA ILE A 95 -0.96 -6.22 16.39
C ILE A 95 0.19 -7.15 15.97
N VAL A 96 0.70 -7.98 16.88
CA VAL A 96 1.68 -9.02 16.53
C VAL A 96 1.08 -10.02 15.53
N MET A 97 -0.16 -10.47 15.74
CA MET A 97 -0.86 -11.35 14.80
C MET A 97 -1.04 -10.70 13.43
N LEU A 98 -1.46 -9.43 13.37
CA LEU A 98 -1.57 -8.69 12.12
C LEU A 98 -0.23 -8.60 11.37
N GLN A 99 0.86 -8.36 12.08
CA GLN A 99 2.20 -8.33 11.49
C GLN A 99 2.60 -9.70 10.92
N VAL A 100 2.32 -10.79 11.64
CA VAL A 100 2.60 -12.15 11.15
C VAL A 100 1.82 -12.45 9.87
N ILE A 101 0.52 -12.16 9.85
CA ILE A 101 -0.33 -12.36 8.67
C ILE A 101 0.15 -11.50 7.49
N THR A 102 0.52 -10.24 7.74
CA THR A 102 1.03 -9.33 6.70
C THR A 102 2.35 -9.83 6.11
N MET A 103 3.27 -10.33 6.94
CA MET A 103 4.55 -10.89 6.47
C MET A 103 4.36 -12.18 5.69
N LYS A 104 3.37 -13.01 6.05
CA LYS A 104 2.98 -14.18 5.25
C LYS A 104 2.44 -13.74 3.89
N PHE A 105 1.48 -12.81 3.87
CA PHE A 105 0.93 -12.26 2.63
C PHE A 105 2.03 -11.70 1.70
N LEU A 106 3.01 -10.98 2.25
CA LEU A 106 4.15 -10.45 1.50
C LEU A 106 5.03 -11.54 0.85
N ARG A 107 5.12 -12.75 1.43
CA ARG A 107 5.83 -13.88 0.81
C ARG A 107 5.12 -14.44 -0.42
N PHE A 108 3.79 -14.34 -0.46
CA PHE A 108 2.97 -14.79 -1.60
C PHE A 108 2.77 -13.73 -2.68
N LEU A 109 3.05 -12.46 -2.35
CA LEU A 109 2.91 -11.32 -3.25
C LEU A 109 3.65 -11.49 -4.60
N PRO A 110 4.88 -12.06 -4.67
CA PRO A 110 5.54 -12.29 -5.96
C PRO A 110 4.75 -13.23 -6.90
N ILE A 111 4.14 -14.28 -6.35
CA ILE A 111 3.33 -15.24 -7.12
C ILE A 111 2.07 -14.54 -7.63
N LEU A 112 1.41 -13.76 -6.77
CA LEU A 112 0.25 -12.94 -7.14
C LEU A 112 0.60 -11.94 -8.26
N LEU A 113 1.77 -11.29 -8.20
CA LEU A 113 2.21 -10.36 -9.24
C LEU A 113 2.43 -11.05 -10.59
N ILE A 114 2.98 -12.27 -10.63
CA ILE A 114 3.14 -13.02 -11.89
C ILE A 114 1.76 -13.28 -12.52
N ILE A 115 0.77 -13.67 -11.72
CA ILE A 115 -0.61 -13.91 -12.17
C ILE A 115 -1.23 -12.60 -12.70
N ILE A 116 -1.18 -11.52 -11.92
CA ILE A 116 -1.74 -10.21 -12.30
C ILE A 116 -1.06 -9.68 -13.58
N CYS A 117 0.25 -9.82 -13.71
CA CYS A 117 0.98 -9.39 -14.90
C CYS A 117 0.60 -10.22 -16.14
N GLY A 118 0.53 -11.55 -16.01
CA GLY A 118 0.15 -12.43 -17.12
C GLY A 118 -1.25 -12.12 -17.66
N PHE A 119 -2.24 -12.03 -16.75
CA PHE A 119 -3.62 -11.70 -17.15
C PHE A 119 -3.77 -10.23 -17.55
N GLY A 120 -3.08 -9.30 -16.89
CA GLY A 120 -3.17 -7.87 -17.18
C GLY A 120 -2.61 -7.48 -18.54
N PHE A 121 -1.48 -8.07 -18.95
CA PHE A 121 -0.98 -7.85 -20.32
C PHE A 121 -1.88 -8.52 -21.37
N THR A 122 -2.51 -9.64 -21.02
CA THR A 122 -3.49 -10.28 -21.90
C THR A 122 -4.70 -9.36 -22.11
N TYR A 123 -5.26 -8.78 -21.04
CA TYR A 123 -6.35 -7.81 -21.17
C TYR A 123 -5.95 -6.53 -21.89
N TRP A 124 -4.74 -6.03 -21.67
CA TRP A 124 -4.22 -4.89 -22.40
C TRP A 124 -4.26 -5.13 -23.92
N MET A 125 -3.81 -6.28 -24.40
CA MET A 125 -3.86 -6.61 -25.83
C MET A 125 -5.29 -6.79 -26.36
N LEU A 126 -6.20 -7.40 -25.59
CA LEU A 126 -7.57 -7.66 -26.05
C LEU A 126 -8.49 -6.42 -25.97
N LEU A 127 -8.24 -5.52 -25.01
CA LEU A 127 -9.12 -4.41 -24.66
C LEU A 127 -8.46 -3.03 -24.87
N GLN A 128 -7.34 -2.95 -25.59
CA GLN A 128 -6.63 -1.69 -25.88
C GLN A 128 -7.51 -0.57 -26.46
N TYR A 129 -8.63 -0.92 -27.09
CA TYR A 129 -9.57 0.02 -27.68
C TYR A 129 -10.47 0.74 -26.66
N GLN A 130 -10.48 0.29 -25.41
CA GLN A 130 -11.18 0.96 -24.32
C GLN A 130 -10.22 1.90 -23.59
N ASP A 131 -10.65 3.14 -23.34
CA ASP A 131 -9.89 4.12 -22.55
C ASP A 131 -9.47 3.58 -21.18
N VAL A 132 -10.23 2.62 -20.64
CA VAL A 132 -9.99 1.95 -19.36
C VAL A 132 -8.74 1.06 -19.36
N TYR A 133 -8.30 0.60 -20.52
CA TYR A 133 -7.12 -0.25 -20.73
C TYR A 133 -6.09 0.40 -21.66
N GLY A 134 -6.14 1.73 -21.82
CA GLY A 134 -5.29 2.46 -22.77
C GLY A 134 -3.79 2.36 -22.45
N SER A 135 -3.43 2.32 -21.17
CA SER A 135 -2.05 2.08 -20.74
C SER A 135 -1.84 0.71 -20.09
N PRO A 136 -0.63 0.12 -20.21
CA PRO A 136 -0.31 -1.15 -19.56
C PRO A 136 -0.40 -1.06 -18.03
N GLY A 137 -0.11 0.12 -17.45
CA GLY A 137 -0.24 0.35 -16.02
C GLY A 137 -1.70 0.35 -15.55
N GLU A 138 -2.59 0.97 -16.31
CA GLU A 138 -4.03 0.94 -16.02
C GLU A 138 -4.58 -0.48 -16.15
N ALA A 139 -4.18 -1.24 -17.18
CA ALA A 139 -4.60 -2.63 -17.34
C ALA A 139 -4.17 -3.53 -16.17
N LEU A 140 -2.95 -3.36 -15.66
CA LEU A 140 -2.47 -4.06 -14.46
C LEU A 140 -3.26 -3.66 -13.22
N LEU A 141 -3.51 -2.36 -13.03
CA LEU A 141 -4.30 -1.87 -11.91
C LEU A 141 -5.72 -2.43 -11.96
N ARG A 142 -6.35 -2.44 -13.12
CA ARG A 142 -7.69 -3.03 -13.33
C ARG A 142 -7.72 -4.53 -13.03
N THR A 143 -6.69 -5.26 -13.47
CA THR A 143 -6.56 -6.70 -13.18
C THR A 143 -6.32 -6.95 -11.70
N SER A 144 -5.60 -6.07 -11.00
CA SER A 144 -5.43 -6.16 -9.54
C SER A 144 -6.74 -5.90 -8.79
N LEU A 145 -7.57 -4.96 -9.26
CA LEU A 145 -8.89 -4.72 -8.68
C LEU A 145 -9.80 -5.92 -8.87
N MET A 146 -9.75 -6.58 -10.03
CA MET A 146 -10.46 -7.83 -10.28
C MET A 146 -10.06 -8.95 -9.30
N ALA A 147 -8.82 -8.97 -8.82
CA ALA A 147 -8.38 -9.95 -7.81
C ALA A 147 -9.05 -9.78 -6.45
N PHE A 148 -9.50 -8.56 -6.11
CA PHE A 148 -10.10 -8.25 -4.81
C PHE A 148 -11.61 -7.99 -4.88
N ASP A 149 -12.15 -7.59 -6.03
CA ASP A 149 -13.56 -7.28 -6.24
C ASP A 149 -14.19 -8.25 -7.26
N LEU A 150 -15.00 -9.19 -6.77
CA LEU A 150 -15.73 -10.17 -7.58
C LEU A 150 -16.90 -9.56 -8.36
N GLY A 151 -17.32 -8.32 -8.06
CA GLY A 151 -18.41 -7.61 -8.73
C GLY A 151 -18.04 -6.95 -10.06
N TYR A 152 -16.91 -7.34 -10.65
CA TYR A 152 -16.26 -6.64 -11.77
C TYR A 152 -17.00 -6.77 -13.12
N GLU A 153 -18.02 -7.63 -13.24
CA GLU A 153 -18.72 -7.92 -14.49
C GLU A 153 -19.28 -6.66 -15.18
N SER A 154 -19.91 -5.78 -14.41
CA SER A 154 -20.50 -4.52 -14.92
C SER A 154 -19.46 -3.47 -15.35
N ARG A 155 -18.18 -3.68 -15.02
CA ARG A 155 -17.06 -2.76 -15.28
C ARG A 155 -16.05 -3.32 -16.28
N LEU A 156 -16.22 -4.56 -16.72
CA LEU A 156 -15.35 -5.22 -17.70
C LEU A 156 -15.51 -4.67 -19.11
N TYR A 157 -16.76 -4.35 -19.48
CA TYR A 157 -17.09 -3.99 -20.85
C TYR A 157 -18.16 -2.91 -20.86
N ASP A 158 -17.76 -1.72 -21.31
CA ASP A 158 -18.72 -0.67 -21.62
C ASP A 158 -19.28 -0.92 -23.03
N THR A 159 -20.55 -1.31 -23.09
CA THR A 159 -21.27 -1.55 -24.35
C THR A 159 -21.49 -0.27 -25.15
N GLN A 160 -21.35 0.92 -24.56
CA GLN A 160 -21.61 2.19 -25.24
C GLN A 160 -20.40 2.69 -26.03
N ASN A 161 -19.18 2.33 -25.61
CA ASN A 161 -17.91 2.72 -26.27
C ASN A 161 -17.15 1.53 -26.88
N GLY A 162 -17.71 0.31 -26.82
CA GLY A 162 -17.05 -0.92 -27.24
C GLY A 162 -16.96 -1.07 -28.75
N GLY A 163 -15.82 -0.69 -29.33
CA GLY A 163 -15.39 -1.20 -30.63
C GLY A 163 -15.42 -2.73 -30.67
N VAL A 164 -15.45 -3.30 -31.88
CA VAL A 164 -15.69 -4.73 -32.19
C VAL A 164 -14.62 -5.65 -31.55
N GLY A 165 -14.68 -5.83 -30.24
CA GLY A 165 -13.75 -6.64 -29.46
C GLY A 165 -14.13 -8.11 -29.50
N TYR A 166 -13.14 -8.98 -29.37
CA TYR A 166 -13.30 -10.44 -29.29
C TYR A 166 -13.99 -10.85 -27.97
N TYR A 167 -15.27 -10.50 -27.79
CA TYR A 167 -16.02 -10.68 -26.55
C TYR A 167 -15.95 -12.12 -26.02
N LYS A 168 -16.06 -13.12 -26.90
CA LYS A 168 -15.96 -14.55 -26.52
C LYS A 168 -14.62 -14.89 -25.87
N LEU A 169 -13.51 -14.36 -26.40
CA LEU A 169 -12.18 -14.60 -25.85
C LEU A 169 -11.98 -13.86 -24.52
N VAL A 170 -12.50 -12.63 -24.40
CA VAL A 170 -12.44 -11.86 -23.15
C VAL A 170 -13.16 -12.58 -22.02
N TYR A 171 -14.39 -13.05 -22.24
CA TYR A 171 -15.14 -13.81 -21.23
C TYR A 171 -14.45 -15.14 -20.87
N PHE A 172 -13.85 -15.82 -21.83
CA PHE A 172 -13.10 -17.05 -21.56
C PHE A 172 -11.86 -16.80 -20.69
N ILE A 173 -11.06 -15.77 -21.02
CA ILE A 173 -9.90 -15.35 -20.21
C ILE A 173 -10.35 -14.87 -18.84
N PHE A 174 -11.49 -14.19 -18.74
CA PHE A 174 -12.09 -13.76 -17.46
C PHE A 174 -12.40 -14.93 -16.55
N ILE A 175 -13.05 -15.98 -17.06
CA ILE A 175 -13.34 -17.18 -16.28
C ILE A 175 -12.05 -17.86 -15.82
N LEU A 176 -11.04 -17.97 -16.71
CA LEU A 176 -9.73 -18.54 -16.35
C LEU A 176 -9.02 -17.72 -15.27
N ALA A 177 -9.04 -16.39 -15.39
CA ALA A 177 -8.45 -15.50 -14.40
C ALA A 177 -9.17 -15.61 -13.05
N ALA A 178 -10.51 -15.65 -13.06
CA ALA A 178 -11.32 -15.82 -11.85
C ALA A 178 -11.05 -17.17 -11.17
N LEU A 179 -10.90 -18.26 -11.94
CA LEU A 179 -10.52 -19.57 -11.40
C LEU A 179 -9.10 -19.55 -10.81
N ALA A 180 -8.12 -19.01 -11.53
CA ALA A 180 -6.74 -18.91 -11.06
C ALA A 180 -6.63 -18.09 -9.76
N LEU A 181 -7.33 -16.96 -9.69
CA LEU A 181 -7.40 -16.12 -8.51
C LEU A 181 -8.13 -16.80 -7.35
N SER A 182 -9.22 -17.51 -7.63
CA SER A 182 -9.98 -18.26 -6.62
C SER A 182 -9.12 -19.38 -6.01
N ILE A 183 -8.41 -20.15 -6.84
CA ILE A 183 -7.46 -21.18 -6.38
C ILE A 183 -6.35 -20.52 -5.54
N PHE A 184 -5.82 -19.38 -5.99
CA PHE A 184 -4.79 -18.66 -5.25
C PHE A 184 -5.28 -18.21 -3.86
N ILE A 185 -6.48 -17.62 -3.78
CA ILE A 185 -7.08 -17.16 -2.51
C ILE A 185 -7.35 -18.34 -1.57
N ILE A 186 -7.88 -19.45 -2.10
CA ILE A 186 -8.14 -20.65 -1.28
C ILE A 186 -6.83 -21.22 -0.72
N ASN A 187 -5.78 -21.34 -1.54
CA ASN A 187 -4.48 -21.82 -1.10
C ASN A 187 -3.88 -20.91 -0.02
N LEU A 188 -4.00 -19.59 -0.20
CA LEU A 188 -3.56 -18.60 0.79
C LEU A 188 -4.35 -18.73 2.10
N LEU A 189 -5.66 -18.93 2.02
CA LEU A 189 -6.52 -19.11 3.19
C LEU A 189 -6.16 -20.38 3.96
N ILE A 190 -5.95 -21.50 3.26
CA ILE A 190 -5.55 -22.79 3.87
C ILE A 190 -4.23 -22.64 4.64
N GLU A 191 -3.23 -22.00 4.03
CA GLU A 191 -1.95 -21.76 4.70
C GLU A 191 -2.06 -20.78 5.87
N SER A 192 -3.03 -19.87 5.84
CA SER A 192 -3.33 -18.99 6.97
C SER A 192 -4.09 -19.70 8.11
N LEU A 193 -4.74 -20.83 7.84
CA LEU A 193 -5.55 -21.59 8.80
C LEU A 193 -4.80 -22.77 9.46
N ASP A 194 -3.63 -23.14 8.95
CA ASP A 194 -2.82 -24.23 9.51
C ASP A 194 -2.48 -23.94 10.98
N PRO A 195 -2.85 -24.81 11.95
CA PRO A 195 -2.71 -24.54 13.38
C PRO A 195 -1.25 -24.45 13.88
N ASN A 196 -0.24 -24.70 13.05
CA ASN A 196 1.18 -24.48 13.37
C ASN A 196 1.57 -22.99 13.50
N ILE A 197 0.60 -22.09 13.72
CA ILE A 197 0.74 -20.62 13.76
C ILE A 197 0.96 -20.10 15.19
N ILE A 198 0.83 -20.95 16.23
CA ILE A 198 0.93 -20.54 17.65
C ILE A 198 2.11 -21.19 18.39
N GLU A 199 2.92 -22.06 17.77
CA GLU A 199 4.17 -22.57 18.38
C GLU A 199 5.42 -21.79 17.94
#